data_AF-A0A928YVK4-F1
#
_entry.id   AF-A0A928YVK4-F1
#
_cell.length_a   1.000
_cell.length_b   1.000
_cell.length_c   1.000
_cell.angle_alpha   90.00
_cell.angle_beta   90.00
_cell.angle_gamma   90.00
#
_symmetry.space_group_name_H-M   'P 1'
#
loop_
_entity.id
_entity.type
_entity.pdbx_description
1 polymer ?
#
loop_
_entity_poly.entity_id
_entity_poly.type
_entity_poly.pdbx_seq_one_letter_code
_entity_poly.pdbx_strand_id
1 'polypeptide(L)'
;MVQYTLAQSPEIILTVPGKDSSKAREKAMDQLMELMDEGKLPTDLADGFGPQNFIEVKDPGSQPANDEDAITQAVQTLSSLATLKLKAQESRSEALQVRQQIDVLFTDDPVTEEEINGLKEGFKLLKSYAQTNLRYREARSQAEEARSILDRALSEPESKKK
;
A
#
# COMPACT_ATOMS: atom_id res chain seq x y z
N MET A 1 6.71 11.38 -8.82
CA MET A 1 6.87 11.35 -10.30
C MET A 1 5.75 10.49 -10.86
N VAL A 2 5.31 10.70 -12.10
CA VAL A 2 4.31 9.85 -12.77
C VAL A 2 5.01 8.96 -13.79
N GLN A 3 4.53 7.73 -13.91
CA GLN A 3 5.07 6.73 -14.83
C GLN A 3 4.02 6.33 -15.86
N TYR A 4 4.46 6.19 -17.10
CA TYR A 4 3.63 5.80 -18.22
C TYR A 4 4.23 4.63 -18.95
N THR A 5 3.37 3.79 -19.51
CA THR A 5 3.75 2.68 -20.37
C THR A 5 2.88 2.64 -21.62
N LEU A 6 3.28 1.81 -22.58
CA LEU A 6 2.60 1.58 -23.84
C LEU A 6 1.85 0.25 -23.78
N ALA A 7 0.63 0.20 -24.32
CA ALA A 7 -0.14 -1.05 -24.39
C ALA A 7 0.59 -2.17 -25.15
N GLN A 8 1.41 -1.79 -26.14
CA GLN A 8 2.16 -2.71 -27.01
C GLN A 8 3.56 -3.04 -26.48
N SER A 9 4.09 -2.22 -25.57
CA SER A 9 5.41 -2.41 -24.96
C SER A 9 5.34 -2.08 -23.47
N PRO A 10 4.78 -2.99 -22.65
CA PRO A 10 4.70 -2.80 -21.20
C PRO A 10 6.08 -2.70 -20.53
N GLU A 11 7.14 -3.11 -21.23
CA GLU A 11 8.53 -2.98 -20.81
C GLU A 11 9.09 -1.55 -20.89
N ILE A 12 8.47 -0.67 -21.69
CA ILE A 12 8.86 0.73 -21.77
C ILE A 12 8.18 1.48 -20.63
N ILE A 13 8.99 2.03 -19.73
CA ILE A 13 8.54 2.87 -18.62
C ILE A 13 9.09 4.29 -18.81
N LEU A 14 8.20 5.23 -19.11
CA LEU A 14 8.51 6.64 -19.26
C LEU A 14 8.21 7.36 -17.94
N THR A 15 9.22 8.00 -17.37
CA THR A 15 9.08 8.68 -16.06
C THR A 15 9.12 10.18 -16.26
N VAL A 16 8.06 10.86 -15.79
CA VAL A 16 7.91 12.31 -15.91
C VAL A 16 7.74 12.93 -14.52
N PRO A 17 8.39 14.07 -14.23
CA PRO A 17 8.19 14.78 -12.97
C PRO A 17 6.78 15.36 -12.88
N GLY A 18 6.12 15.21 -11.72
CA GLY A 18 4.76 15.68 -11.46
C GLY A 18 3.73 14.57 -11.21
N LYS A 19 2.44 14.91 -11.38
CA LYS A 19 1.27 14.01 -11.30
C LYS A 19 0.67 13.81 -12.70
N ASP A 20 -0.18 12.80 -12.88
CA ASP A 20 -0.86 12.55 -14.16
C ASP A 20 -1.65 13.79 -14.61
N SER A 21 -1.34 14.27 -15.82
CA SER A 21 -1.95 15.44 -16.45
C SER A 21 -1.67 15.45 -17.95
N SER A 22 -2.44 16.22 -18.73
CA SER A 22 -2.19 16.38 -20.18
C SER A 22 -0.74 16.79 -20.46
N LYS A 23 -0.23 17.75 -19.68
CA LYS A 23 1.14 18.26 -19.79
C LYS A 23 2.20 17.20 -19.46
N ALA A 24 1.93 16.30 -18.51
CA ALA A 24 2.84 15.20 -18.19
C ALA A 24 2.87 14.14 -19.30
N ARG A 25 1.72 13.89 -19.95
CA ARG A 25 1.59 12.98 -21.08
C ARG A 25 2.23 13.54 -22.36
N GLU A 26 2.17 14.85 -22.58
CA GLU A 26 2.91 15.53 -23.66
C GLU A 26 4.42 15.35 -23.47
N LYS A 27 4.94 15.55 -22.27
CA LYS A 27 6.36 15.29 -21.97
C LYS A 27 6.76 13.82 -22.12
N ALA A 28 5.85 12.89 -21.80
CA ALA A 28 6.09 11.47 -22.06
C ALA A 28 6.17 11.19 -23.57
N MET A 29 5.38 11.89 -24.39
CA MET A 29 5.47 11.81 -25.84
C MET A 29 6.83 12.31 -26.36
N ASP A 30 7.34 13.42 -25.81
CA ASP A 30 8.65 13.94 -26.18
C ASP A 30 9.77 12.90 -25.92
N GLN A 31 9.75 12.26 -24.74
CA GLN A 31 10.69 11.16 -24.42
C GLN A 31 10.50 9.94 -25.32
N LEU A 32 9.26 9.62 -25.70
CA LEU A 32 8.97 8.51 -26.61
C LEU A 32 9.54 8.76 -28.01
N MET A 33 9.44 9.99 -28.51
CA MET A 33 10.02 10.39 -29.79
C MET A 33 11.54 10.28 -29.78
N GLU A 34 12.20 10.68 -28.68
CA GLU A 34 13.64 10.49 -28.52
C GLU A 34 14.03 8.99 -28.58
N LEU A 35 13.27 8.11 -27.92
CA LEU A 35 13.52 6.66 -27.97
C LEU A 35 13.29 6.06 -29.37
N MET A 36 12.36 6.63 -30.15
CA MET A 36 12.14 6.25 -31.54
C MET A 36 13.32 6.66 -32.42
N ASP A 37 13.82 7.87 -32.24
CA ASP A 37 15.00 8.38 -32.98
C ASP A 37 16.27 7.59 -32.63
N GLU A 38 16.39 7.11 -31.39
CA GLU A 38 17.48 6.24 -30.93
C GLU A 38 17.32 4.77 -31.37
N GLY A 39 16.20 4.40 -32.01
CA GLY A 39 15.93 3.02 -32.44
C GLY A 39 15.75 2.03 -31.28
N LYS A 40 15.39 2.53 -30.09
CA LYS A 40 15.21 1.73 -28.86
C LYS A 40 13.77 1.27 -28.64
N LEU A 41 12.87 1.58 -29.57
CA LEU A 41 11.49 1.13 -29.53
C LEU A 41 11.41 -0.33 -30.05
N PRO A 42 11.05 -1.31 -29.21
CA PRO A 42 11.06 -2.73 -29.59
C PRO A 42 9.87 -3.12 -30.48
N THR A 43 8.79 -2.32 -30.49
CA THR A 43 7.60 -2.55 -31.32
C THR A 43 7.04 -1.25 -31.87
N ASP A 44 6.36 -1.31 -33.01
CA ASP A 44 5.73 -0.16 -33.65
C ASP A 44 4.56 0.38 -32.80
N LEU A 45 4.37 1.71 -32.84
CA LEU A 45 3.22 2.35 -32.22
C LEU A 45 1.96 2.12 -33.05
N ALA A 46 0.80 2.16 -32.39
CA ALA A 46 -0.49 2.07 -33.08
C ALA A 46 -0.70 3.32 -33.94
N ASP A 47 -1.37 3.14 -35.09
CA ASP A 47 -1.68 4.26 -35.98
C ASP A 47 -2.50 5.33 -35.23
N GLY A 48 -2.05 6.59 -35.30
CA GLY A 48 -2.62 7.70 -34.53
C GLY A 48 -2.31 7.71 -33.03
N PHE A 49 -1.19 7.12 -32.58
CA PHE A 49 -0.78 7.15 -31.18
C PHE A 49 -0.58 8.59 -30.65
N GLY A 50 -1.31 8.96 -29.60
CA GLY A 50 -1.25 10.29 -28.97
C GLY A 50 -1.07 10.23 -27.45
N PRO A 51 -0.84 11.37 -26.77
CA PRO A 51 -0.53 11.43 -25.33
C PRO A 51 -1.61 10.81 -24.43
N GLN A 52 -2.87 10.81 -24.87
CA GLN A 52 -3.98 10.15 -24.19
C GLN A 52 -3.87 8.61 -24.16
N ASN A 53 -3.08 8.01 -25.05
CA ASN A 53 -2.96 6.55 -25.18
C ASN A 53 -1.92 5.95 -24.22
N PHE A 54 -1.19 6.79 -23.47
CA PHE A 54 -0.32 6.31 -22.40
C PHE A 54 -1.13 5.66 -21.28
N ILE A 55 -0.67 4.51 -20.82
CA ILE A 55 -1.24 3.83 -19.66
C ILE A 55 -0.44 4.30 -18.44
N GLU A 56 -1.11 4.94 -17.49
CA GLU A 56 -0.50 5.29 -16.20
C GLU A 56 -0.16 4.00 -15.46
N VAL A 57 1.13 3.82 -15.15
CA VAL A 57 1.58 2.72 -14.30
C VAL A 57 1.28 3.12 -12.86
N LYS A 58 0.13 2.64 -12.36
CA LYS A 58 -0.24 2.78 -10.94
C LYS A 58 0.53 1.75 -10.14
N ASP A 59 1.79 2.03 -9.89
CA ASP A 59 2.55 1.27 -8.90
C ASP A 59 1.96 1.60 -7.52
N PRO A 60 1.52 0.60 -6.72
CA PRO A 60 0.99 0.82 -5.38
C PRO A 60 2.05 1.32 -4.36
N GLY A 61 3.19 1.81 -4.83
CA GLY A 61 4.27 2.39 -4.02
C GLY A 61 4.89 3.64 -4.62
N SER A 62 4.15 4.44 -5.41
CA SER A 62 4.66 5.69 -6.01
C SER A 62 5.46 6.50 -4.99
N GLN A 63 6.76 6.60 -5.22
CA GLN A 63 7.64 7.33 -4.31
C GLN A 63 7.28 8.82 -4.29
N PRO A 64 7.25 9.43 -3.10
CA PRO A 64 6.92 10.84 -2.91
C PRO A 64 7.82 11.75 -3.76
N ALA A 65 7.22 12.77 -4.39
CA ALA A 65 7.89 13.62 -5.37
C ALA A 65 8.94 14.57 -4.77
N ASN A 66 8.95 14.73 -3.45
CA ASN A 66 9.94 15.47 -2.67
C ASN A 66 9.95 14.95 -1.21
N ASP A 67 11.01 15.24 -0.45
CA ASP A 67 11.20 14.75 0.92
C ASP A 67 10.06 15.15 1.87
N GLU A 68 9.45 16.33 1.68
CA GLU A 68 8.28 16.78 2.47
C GLU A 68 7.01 15.93 2.23
N ASP A 69 6.77 15.53 0.98
CA ASP A 69 5.67 14.61 0.64
C ASP A 69 5.93 13.24 1.29
N ALA A 70 7.20 12.81 1.35
CA ALA A 70 7.60 11.55 1.96
C ALA A 70 7.35 11.53 3.46
N ILE A 71 7.70 12.62 4.13
CA ILE A 71 7.42 12.84 5.56
C ILE A 71 5.91 12.83 5.80
N THR A 72 5.13 13.50 4.95
CA THR A 72 3.66 13.55 5.08
C THR A 72 3.04 12.15 4.96
N GLN A 73 3.44 11.39 3.94
CA GLN A 73 2.97 10.02 3.73
C GLN A 73 3.40 9.09 4.87
N ALA A 74 4.63 9.23 5.37
CA ALA A 74 5.13 8.47 6.51
C ALA A 74 4.29 8.70 7.77
N VAL A 75 3.95 9.95 8.10
CA VAL A 75 3.09 10.29 9.24
C VAL A 75 1.69 9.69 9.08
N GLN A 76 1.11 9.74 7.87
CA GLN A 76 -0.21 9.14 7.59
C GLN A 76 -0.21 7.62 7.79
N THR A 77 0.83 6.93 7.33
CA THR A 77 1.01 5.49 7.53
C THR A 77 1.11 5.15 9.02
N LEU A 78 1.88 5.90 9.80
CA LEU A 78 2.00 5.70 11.24
C LEU A 78 0.69 6.00 11.99
N SER A 79 -0.06 7.03 11.59
CA SER A 79 -1.38 7.35 12.14
C SER A 79 -2.39 6.22 11.88
N SER A 80 -2.37 5.67 10.66
CA SER A 80 -3.20 4.52 10.30
C SER A 80 -2.83 3.28 11.13
N LEU A 81 -1.54 3.01 11.31
CA LEU A 81 -1.05 1.94 12.19
C LEU A 81 -1.53 2.12 13.64
N ALA A 82 -1.44 3.34 14.18
CA ALA A 82 -1.88 3.63 15.55
C ALA A 82 -3.38 3.33 15.72
N THR A 83 -4.20 3.76 14.76
CA THR A 83 -5.64 3.46 14.75
C THR A 83 -5.92 1.96 14.70
N LEU A 84 -5.22 1.23 13.84
CA LEU A 84 -5.37 -0.24 13.74
C LEU A 84 -4.92 -0.95 15.02
N LYS A 85 -3.84 -0.48 15.65
CA LYS A 85 -3.35 -1.01 16.93
C LYS A 85 -4.39 -0.87 18.02
N LEU A 86 -5.00 0.32 18.13
CA LEU A 86 -6.05 0.58 19.12
C LEU A 86 -7.25 -0.35 18.93
N LYS A 87 -7.81 -0.42 17.70
CA LYS A 87 -8.95 -1.31 17.39
C LYS A 87 -8.65 -2.78 17.66
N ALA A 88 -7.44 -3.23 17.32
CA ALA A 88 -7.01 -4.59 17.61
C ALA A 88 -6.90 -4.82 19.13
N GLN A 89 -6.45 -3.84 19.91
CA GLN A 89 -6.35 -3.96 21.36
C GLN A 89 -7.72 -4.01 22.04
N GLU A 90 -8.67 -3.17 21.62
CA GLU A 90 -10.02 -3.09 22.18
C GLU A 90 -10.75 -4.43 22.14
N SER A 91 -10.68 -5.15 21.02
CA SER A 91 -11.41 -6.41 20.81
C SER A 91 -10.59 -7.66 21.15
N ARG A 92 -9.33 -7.52 21.58
CA ARG A 92 -8.39 -8.65 21.77
C ARG A 92 -8.87 -9.64 22.83
N SER A 93 -9.23 -9.14 24.01
CA SER A 93 -9.55 -10.01 25.15
C SER A 93 -10.76 -10.88 24.85
N GLU A 94 -11.84 -10.25 24.39
CA GLU A 94 -13.10 -10.91 24.10
C GLU A 94 -12.98 -11.87 22.91
N ALA A 95 -12.24 -11.49 21.85
CA ALA A 95 -11.99 -12.40 20.72
C ALA A 95 -11.18 -13.63 21.13
N LEU A 96 -10.21 -13.51 22.05
CA LEU A 96 -9.44 -14.64 22.56
C LEU A 96 -10.28 -15.57 23.44
N GLN A 97 -11.24 -15.03 24.19
CA GLN A 97 -12.22 -15.83 24.94
C GLN A 97 -13.09 -16.65 23.98
N VAL A 98 -13.65 -16.01 22.94
CA VAL A 98 -14.41 -16.74 21.90
C VAL A 98 -13.54 -17.81 21.25
N ARG A 99 -12.28 -17.51 20.91
CA ARG A 99 -11.37 -18.52 20.33
C ARG A 99 -11.21 -19.74 21.24
N GLN A 100 -11.16 -19.56 22.55
CA GLN A 100 -11.06 -20.70 23.48
C GLN A 100 -12.36 -21.52 23.50
N GLN A 101 -13.51 -20.88 23.44
CA GLN A 101 -14.80 -21.57 23.37
C GLN A 101 -14.91 -22.47 22.12
N ILE A 102 -14.23 -22.11 21.02
CA ILE A 102 -14.21 -22.95 19.81
C ILE A 102 -13.61 -24.33 20.07
N ASP A 103 -12.69 -24.47 21.04
CA ASP A 103 -12.06 -25.75 21.35
C ASP A 103 -13.10 -26.82 21.74
N VAL A 104 -14.26 -26.42 22.29
CA VAL A 104 -15.41 -27.31 22.60
C VAL A 104 -15.97 -28.00 21.35
N LEU A 105 -15.90 -27.37 20.17
CA LEU A 105 -16.34 -28.00 18.92
C LEU A 105 -15.42 -29.14 18.45
N PHE A 106 -14.27 -29.30 19.09
CA PHE A 106 -13.27 -30.31 18.76
C PHE A 106 -13.11 -31.36 19.86
N THR A 107 -13.97 -31.37 20.88
CA THR A 107 -14.03 -32.44 21.87
C THR A 107 -15.21 -33.38 21.58
N ASP A 108 -15.17 -34.58 22.17
CA ASP A 108 -16.28 -35.55 22.11
C ASP A 108 -17.37 -35.26 23.15
N ASP A 109 -17.24 -34.15 23.90
CA ASP A 109 -18.17 -33.79 24.96
C ASP A 109 -19.51 -33.30 24.37
N PRO A 110 -20.63 -33.64 25.01
CA PRO A 110 -21.93 -33.14 24.58
C PRO A 110 -22.00 -31.62 24.79
N VAL A 111 -22.38 -30.91 23.72
CA VAL A 111 -22.59 -29.45 23.72
C VAL A 111 -24.05 -29.09 23.99
N THR A 112 -24.25 -28.04 24.77
CA THR A 112 -25.56 -27.45 25.03
C THR A 112 -25.94 -26.42 23.94
N GLU A 113 -27.24 -26.15 23.81
CA GLU A 113 -27.72 -25.12 22.88
C GLU A 113 -27.21 -23.71 23.25
N GLU A 114 -27.07 -23.44 24.55
CA GLU A 114 -26.55 -22.18 25.08
C GLU A 114 -25.10 -21.94 24.65
N GLU A 115 -24.24 -22.97 24.73
CA GLU A 115 -22.85 -22.90 24.27
C GLU A 115 -22.77 -22.66 22.76
N ILE A 116 -23.61 -23.33 21.97
CA ILE A 116 -23.67 -23.14 20.51
C ILE A 116 -24.15 -21.73 20.15
N ASN A 117 -25.13 -21.19 20.87
CA ASN A 117 -25.62 -19.83 20.62
C ASN A 117 -24.57 -18.77 21.01
N GLY A 118 -23.88 -18.94 22.14
CA GLY A 118 -22.77 -18.07 22.53
C GLY A 118 -21.62 -18.09 21.51
N LEU A 119 -21.27 -19.26 20.98
CA LEU A 119 -20.29 -19.40 19.90
C LEU A 119 -20.70 -18.67 18.62
N LYS A 120 -21.96 -18.80 18.20
CA LYS A 120 -22.49 -18.12 17.01
C LYS A 120 -22.39 -16.60 17.12
N GLU A 121 -22.73 -16.05 18.29
CA GLU A 121 -22.59 -14.62 18.56
C GLU A 121 -21.12 -14.18 18.55
N GLY A 122 -20.26 -14.99 19.18
CA GLY A 122 -18.82 -14.76 19.26
C GLY A 122 -18.11 -14.78 17.90
N PHE A 123 -18.57 -15.56 16.92
CA PHE A 123 -17.90 -15.65 15.62
C PHE A 123 -17.80 -14.31 14.87
N LYS A 124 -18.78 -13.43 15.03
CA LYS A 124 -18.73 -12.09 14.42
C LYS A 124 -17.60 -11.26 15.02
N LEU A 125 -17.43 -11.33 16.33
CA LEU A 125 -16.35 -10.65 17.06
C LEU A 125 -14.98 -11.22 16.66
N LEU A 126 -14.86 -12.55 16.67
CA LEU A 126 -13.62 -13.23 16.29
C LEU A 126 -13.21 -12.89 14.85
N LYS A 127 -14.17 -12.90 13.91
CA LYS A 127 -13.93 -12.49 12.51
C LYS A 127 -13.42 -11.05 12.43
N SER A 128 -14.09 -10.12 13.10
CA SER A 128 -13.72 -8.70 13.10
C SER A 128 -12.33 -8.47 13.66
N TYR A 129 -12.02 -9.10 14.80
CA TYR A 129 -10.69 -9.06 15.41
C TYR A 129 -9.63 -9.66 14.49
N ALA A 130 -9.87 -10.83 13.91
CA ALA A 130 -8.93 -11.49 13.01
C ALA A 130 -8.60 -10.62 11.78
N GLN A 131 -9.62 -10.04 11.15
CA GLN A 131 -9.44 -9.12 10.01
C GLN A 131 -8.66 -7.86 10.40
N THR A 132 -8.97 -7.28 11.56
CA THR A 132 -8.27 -6.09 12.07
C THR A 132 -6.82 -6.42 12.42
N ASN A 133 -6.56 -7.57 13.05
CA ASN A 133 -5.23 -8.03 13.41
C ASN A 133 -4.37 -8.32 12.16
N LEU A 134 -4.96 -8.87 11.09
CA LEU A 134 -4.28 -9.07 9.81
C LEU A 134 -3.86 -7.71 9.21
N ARG A 135 -4.81 -6.78 9.07
CA ARG A 135 -4.53 -5.42 8.57
C ARG A 135 -3.49 -4.70 9.42
N TYR A 136 -3.53 -4.87 10.74
CA TYR A 136 -2.53 -4.31 11.64
C TYR A 136 -1.12 -4.87 11.37
N ARG A 137 -1.00 -6.19 11.13
CA ARG A 137 0.29 -6.82 10.79
C ARG A 137 0.83 -6.33 9.46
N GLU A 138 -0.01 -6.24 8.44
CA GLU A 138 0.35 -5.69 7.12
C GLU A 138 0.79 -4.23 7.22
N ALA A 139 -0.01 -3.40 7.89
CA ALA A 139 0.30 -1.99 8.12
C ALA A 139 1.59 -1.80 8.93
N ARG A 140 1.91 -2.72 9.84
CA ARG A 140 3.15 -2.67 10.62
C ARG A 140 4.39 -2.80 9.74
N SER A 141 4.35 -3.68 8.73
CA SER A 141 5.46 -3.83 7.77
C SER A 141 5.69 -2.54 6.98
N GLN A 142 4.62 -1.89 6.52
CA GLN A 142 4.70 -0.61 5.78
C GLN A 142 5.14 0.55 6.69
N ALA A 143 4.73 0.50 7.96
CA ALA A 143 5.09 1.51 8.95
C ALA A 143 6.57 1.47 9.35
N GLU A 144 7.26 0.35 9.18
CA GLU A 144 8.71 0.26 9.44
C GLU A 144 9.50 1.14 8.46
N GLU A 145 9.11 1.16 7.18
CA GLU A 145 9.69 2.06 6.18
C GLU A 145 9.35 3.52 6.49
N ALA A 146 8.08 3.82 6.80
CA ALA A 146 7.65 5.15 7.20
C ALA A 146 8.43 5.68 8.41
N ARG A 147 8.72 4.81 9.39
CA ARG A 147 9.56 5.15 10.53
C ARG A 147 10.97 5.51 10.08
N SER A 148 11.58 4.75 9.18
CA SER A 148 12.92 5.06 8.67
C SER A 148 12.99 6.41 7.96
N ILE A 149 11.94 6.80 7.23
CA ILE A 149 11.85 8.11 6.57
C ILE A 149 11.86 9.24 7.60
N LEU A 150 11.06 9.10 8.67
CA LEU A 150 11.04 10.08 9.75
C LEU A 150 12.35 10.10 10.52
N ASP A 151 12.92 8.95 10.85
CA ASP A 151 14.20 8.86 11.56
C ASP A 151 15.31 9.58 10.75
N ARG A 152 15.32 9.44 9.42
CA ARG A 152 16.25 10.17 8.54
C ARG A 152 15.98 11.68 8.52
N ALA A 153 14.72 12.10 8.46
CA ALA A 153 14.33 13.51 8.45
C ALA A 153 14.62 14.20 9.80
N LEU A 154 14.56 13.45 10.90
CA LEU A 154 14.81 13.93 12.26
C LEU A 154 16.28 13.82 12.67
N SER A 155 17.07 12.99 12.00
CA SER A 155 18.51 12.92 12.20
C SER A 155 19.14 14.24 11.74
N GLU A 156 19.83 14.95 12.65
CA GLU A 156 20.61 16.13 12.27
C GLU A 156 21.64 15.75 11.20
N PRO A 157 21.95 16.62 10.23
CA PRO A 157 23.13 16.43 9.40
C PRO A 157 24.37 16.52 10.30
N GLU A 158 24.93 15.38 10.69
CA GLU A 158 26.27 15.38 11.26
C GLU A 158 27.24 15.96 10.23
N SER A 159 27.93 17.02 10.66
CA SER A 159 29.11 17.67 10.07
C SER A 159 28.91 18.79 9.04
N LYS A 160 29.03 20.03 9.54
CA LYS A 160 30.20 20.87 9.18
C LYS A 160 30.74 21.55 10.44
N LYS A 161 31.42 20.79 11.31
CA LYS A 161 32.43 21.38 12.20
C LYS A 161 33.71 21.50 11.40
N LYS A 162 34.03 22.74 11.01
CA LYS A 162 35.33 23.17 10.50
C LYS A 162 36.33 23.27 11.63
#